data_AF-A0A815V8N9-F1
#
_entry.id   AF-A0A815V8N9-F1
#
_cell.length_a   1.000
_cell.length_b   1.000
_cell.length_c   1.000
_cell.angle_alpha   90.00
_cell.angle_beta   90.00
_cell.angle_gamma   90.00
#
_symmetry.space_group_name_H-M   'P 1'
#
loop_
_entity.id
_entity.type
_entity.pdbx_description
1 polymer ?
#
loop_
_entity_poly.entity_id
_entity_poly.type
_entity_poly.pdbx_seq_one_letter_code
_entity_poly.pdbx_strand_id
1 'polypeptide(L)'
;MNKEQIRAYIKVRIALNVQPKSIFDDFCTVLRDQAPSYNTVVRRSKLCREGREEVEDEPQPDRPVTETTPDNIEKVHHLIDNDPYLTIDEIQVEAGLSHGTTQRIVSDHLKLKKITARWIPNQLTDSQRAERFRICQENLAKFKQGT
;
A
#
# COMPACT_ATOMS: atom_id res chain seq x y z
N MET A 1 -21.61 -5.01 -19.71
CA MET A 1 -20.67 -4.08 -20.37
C MET A 1 -19.95 -3.29 -19.27
N ASN A 2 -18.63 -3.23 -19.31
CA ASN A 2 -17.85 -2.61 -18.23
C ASN A 2 -17.86 -1.07 -18.35
N LYS A 3 -17.51 -0.36 -17.27
CA LYS A 3 -17.54 1.11 -17.23
C LYS A 3 -16.72 1.75 -18.35
N GLU A 4 -15.56 1.18 -18.67
CA GLU A 4 -14.70 1.61 -19.78
C GLU A 4 -15.37 1.44 -21.14
N GLN A 5 -16.02 0.30 -21.39
CA GLN A 5 -16.73 0.02 -22.64
C GLN A 5 -17.90 1.00 -22.85
N ILE A 6 -18.64 1.32 -21.78
CA ILE A 6 -19.69 2.34 -21.81
C ILE A 6 -19.12 3.71 -22.19
N ARG A 7 -17.99 4.11 -21.59
CA ARG A 7 -17.33 5.39 -21.87
C ARG A 7 -16.78 5.46 -23.29
N ALA A 8 -16.14 4.39 -23.76
CA ALA A 8 -15.63 4.27 -25.12
C ALA A 8 -16.77 4.41 -26.15
N TYR A 9 -17.91 3.74 -25.90
CA TYR A 9 -19.09 3.87 -26.76
C TYR A 9 -19.62 5.30 -26.82
N ILE A 10 -19.76 5.98 -25.67
CA ILE A 10 -20.17 7.39 -25.62
C ILE A 10 -19.20 8.27 -26.42
N LYS A 11 -17.88 8.06 -26.26
CA LYS A 11 -16.85 8.83 -26.96
C LYS A 11 -17.01 8.73 -28.48
N VAL A 12 -17.12 7.51 -29.00
CA VAL A 12 -17.28 7.27 -30.44
C VAL A 12 -18.58 7.88 -30.97
N ARG A 13 -19.71 7.69 -30.26
CA ARG A 13 -21.02 8.22 -30.70
C ARG A 13 -21.07 9.75 -30.68
N ILE A 14 -20.42 10.39 -29.72
CA ILE A 14 -20.30 11.86 -29.67
C ILE A 14 -19.41 12.38 -30.78
N ALA A 15 -18.31 11.69 -31.13
CA ALA A 15 -17.49 12.03 -32.30
C ALA A 15 -18.28 11.93 -33.62
N LEU A 16 -19.27 11.03 -33.68
CA LEU A 16 -20.23 10.91 -34.79
C LEU A 16 -21.40 11.92 -34.70
N ASN A 17 -21.34 12.90 -33.79
CA ASN A 17 -22.38 13.93 -33.58
C ASN A 17 -23.76 13.39 -33.19
N VAL A 18 -23.81 12.20 -32.58
CA VAL A 18 -25.07 11.62 -32.08
C VAL A 18 -25.51 12.34 -30.80
N GLN A 19 -26.82 12.59 -30.67
CA GLN A 19 -27.36 13.25 -29.49
C GLN A 19 -27.30 12.34 -28.24
N PRO A 20 -26.98 12.87 -27.04
CA PRO A 20 -26.88 12.09 -25.81
C PRO A 20 -28.13 11.29 -25.46
N LYS A 21 -29.32 11.77 -25.84
CA LYS A 21 -30.58 11.07 -25.66
C LYS A 21 -30.62 9.75 -26.44
N SER A 22 -30.23 9.77 -27.72
CA SER A 22 -30.16 8.55 -28.54
C SER A 22 -29.15 7.56 -27.98
N ILE A 23 -28.02 8.04 -27.45
CA ILE A 23 -27.00 7.19 -26.80
C ILE A 23 -27.57 6.52 -25.55
N PHE A 24 -28.35 7.25 -24.75
CA PHE A 24 -29.03 6.69 -23.58
C PHE A 24 -30.08 5.64 -23.98
N ASP A 25 -30.88 5.91 -25.02
CA ASP A 25 -31.87 4.96 -25.54
C ASP A 25 -31.19 3.67 -26.06
N ASP A 26 -30.04 3.79 -26.72
CA ASP A 26 -29.21 2.64 -27.14
C ASP A 26 -28.79 1.79 -25.92
N PHE A 27 -28.36 2.45 -24.83
CA PHE A 27 -28.00 1.73 -23.60
C PHE A 27 -29.20 1.09 -22.91
N CYS A 28 -30.35 1.75 -22.85
CA CYS A 28 -31.57 1.16 -22.29
C CYS A 28 -32.02 -0.07 -23.10
N THR A 29 -31.84 -0.03 -24.42
CA THR A 29 -32.19 -1.14 -25.31
C THR A 29 -31.26 -2.35 -25.09
N VAL A 30 -29.94 -2.11 -25.01
CA VAL A 30 -28.93 -3.18 -24.93
C VAL A 30 -28.71 -3.69 -23.50
N LEU A 31 -28.66 -2.81 -22.50
CA LEU A 31 -28.25 -3.12 -21.13
C LEU A 31 -29.40 -3.16 -20.11
N ARG A 32 -30.57 -2.60 -20.46
CA ARG A 32 -31.75 -2.52 -19.59
C ARG A 32 -31.39 -2.05 -18.18
N ASP A 33 -31.46 -2.94 -17.19
CA ASP A 33 -31.23 -2.64 -15.77
C ASP A 33 -29.78 -2.25 -15.45
N GLN A 34 -28.83 -2.59 -16.32
CA GLN A 34 -27.41 -2.21 -16.18
C GLN A 34 -27.05 -0.94 -16.96
N ALA A 35 -28.04 -0.24 -17.54
CA ALA A 35 -27.78 0.97 -18.29
C ALA A 35 -27.25 2.10 -17.37
N PRO A 36 -26.27 2.89 -17.84
CA PRO A 36 -25.86 4.10 -17.13
C PRO A 36 -27.02 5.09 -17.06
N SER A 37 -27.09 5.85 -15.97
CA SER A 37 -28.11 6.90 -15.85
C SER A 37 -27.96 7.96 -16.94
N TYR A 38 -29.08 8.55 -17.34
CA TYR A 38 -29.10 9.63 -18.33
C TYR A 38 -28.13 10.76 -18.00
N ASN A 39 -28.07 11.18 -16.73
CA ASN A 39 -27.14 12.20 -16.25
C ASN A 39 -25.67 11.80 -16.44
N THR A 40 -25.33 10.51 -16.30
CA THR A 40 -23.97 10.01 -16.55
C THR A 40 -23.61 10.13 -18.02
N VAL A 41 -24.54 9.78 -18.92
CA VAL A 41 -24.37 9.89 -20.37
C VAL A 41 -24.18 11.35 -20.78
N VAL A 42 -25.03 12.26 -20.29
CA VAL A 42 -24.94 13.70 -20.57
C VAL A 42 -23.63 14.29 -20.06
N ARG A 43 -23.26 13.99 -18.80
CA ARG A 43 -22.00 14.48 -18.20
C ARG A 43 -20.79 14.03 -19.02
N ARG A 44 -20.70 12.74 -19.37
CA ARG A 44 -19.59 12.22 -20.18
C ARG A 44 -19.61 12.78 -21.60
N SER A 45 -20.78 12.94 -22.20
CA SER A 45 -20.93 13.56 -23.52
C SER A 45 -20.40 15.00 -23.54
N LYS A 46 -20.66 15.77 -22.48
CA LYS A 46 -20.11 17.12 -22.30
C LYS A 46 -18.58 17.09 -22.23
N LEU A 47 -18.02 16.23 -21.37
CA LEU A 47 -16.56 16.06 -21.23
C LEU A 47 -15.89 15.66 -22.56
N CYS A 48 -16.51 14.78 -23.36
CA CYS A 48 -15.99 14.40 -24.67
C CYS A 48 -15.98 15.57 -25.66
N ARG A 49 -16.99 16.46 -25.64
CA ARG A 49 -17.00 17.68 -26.46
C ARG A 49 -15.96 18.70 -26.01
N GLU A 50 -15.66 18.73 -24.72
CA GLU A 50 -14.63 19.58 -24.11
C GLU A 50 -13.20 19.05 -24.37
N GLY A 51 -13.04 17.99 -25.17
CA GLY A 51 -11.74 17.47 -25.60
C GLY A 51 -11.12 16.43 -24.67
N ARG A 52 -11.86 15.88 -23.70
CA ARG A 52 -11.35 14.80 -22.85
C ARG A 52 -11.27 13.48 -23.65
N GLU A 53 -10.05 13.03 -23.91
CA GLU A 53 -9.79 11.81 -24.67
C GLU A 53 -9.72 10.53 -23.81
N GLU A 54 -9.47 10.66 -22.52
CA GLU A 54 -9.27 9.51 -21.64
C GLU A 54 -10.58 8.80 -21.27
N VAL A 55 -10.59 7.48 -21.49
CA VAL A 55 -11.69 6.58 -21.14
C VAL A 55 -11.60 6.16 -19.67
N GLU A 56 -10.39 6.17 -19.11
CA GLU A 56 -10.13 5.83 -17.72
C GLU A 56 -10.62 6.94 -16.76
N ASP A 57 -10.73 6.58 -15.48
CA ASP A 57 -10.98 7.57 -14.44
C ASP A 57 -9.69 8.33 -14.16
N GLU A 58 -9.81 9.63 -13.90
CA GLU A 58 -8.68 10.40 -13.37
C GLU A 58 -8.25 9.80 -12.03
N PRO A 59 -6.94 9.86 -11.69
CA PRO A 59 -6.48 9.51 -10.36
C PRO A 59 -7.28 10.32 -9.36
N GLN A 60 -8.08 9.62 -8.56
CA GLN A 60 -8.83 10.28 -7.51
C GLN A 60 -7.81 10.76 -6.48
N PRO A 61 -7.83 12.03 -6.05
CA PRO A 61 -6.94 12.48 -4.99
C PRO A 61 -7.22 11.60 -3.77
N ASP A 62 -6.20 10.85 -3.36
CA ASP A 62 -6.27 10.06 -2.15
C ASP A 62 -6.57 10.98 -0.97
N ARG A 63 -7.31 10.45 0.02
CA ARG A 63 -7.53 11.19 1.26
C ARG A 63 -6.15 11.51 1.85
N PRO A 64 -5.82 12.79 2.12
CA PRO A 64 -4.56 13.12 2.76
C PRO A 64 -4.53 12.43 4.12
N VAL A 65 -3.59 11.51 4.30
CA VAL A 65 -3.30 10.91 5.59
C VAL A 65 -2.46 11.93 6.35
N THR A 66 -3.13 12.85 7.03
CA THR A 66 -2.49 13.96 7.75
C THR A 66 -1.49 13.48 8.81
N GLU A 67 -1.63 12.24 9.30
CA GLU A 67 -0.80 11.70 10.38
C GLU A 67 0.52 11.06 9.91
N THR A 68 0.72 10.80 8.62
CA THR A 68 1.94 10.15 8.10
C THR A 68 2.92 11.18 7.53
N THR A 69 3.35 12.11 8.38
CA THR A 69 4.40 13.08 8.05
C THR A 69 5.80 12.44 8.15
N PRO A 70 6.81 12.98 7.46
CA PRO A 70 8.20 12.52 7.58
C PRO A 70 8.68 12.48 9.04
N ASP A 71 8.36 13.51 9.83
CA ASP A 71 8.73 13.62 11.24
C ASP A 71 8.16 12.47 12.08
N ASN A 72 6.89 12.08 11.83
CA ASN A 72 6.26 10.97 12.53
C ASN A 72 6.86 9.62 12.12
N ILE A 73 7.27 9.48 10.86
CA ILE A 73 7.96 8.27 10.37
C ILE A 73 9.32 8.13 11.06
N GLU A 74 10.09 9.22 11.13
CA GLU A 74 11.40 9.24 11.79
C GLU A 74 11.27 8.98 13.30
N LYS A 75 10.26 9.58 13.96
CA LYS A 75 9.96 9.30 15.37
C LYS A 75 9.70 7.82 15.62
N VAL A 76 8.86 7.18 14.82
CA VAL A 76 8.57 5.74 14.93
C VAL A 76 9.83 4.90 14.64
N HIS A 77 10.64 5.29 13.67
CA HIS A 77 11.90 4.61 13.36
C HIS A 77 12.85 4.61 14.55
N HIS A 78 13.05 5.77 15.19
CA HIS A 78 13.91 5.87 16.37
C HIS A 78 13.43 5.05 17.56
N LEU A 79 12.11 4.95 17.78
CA LEU A 79 11.57 4.10 18.84
C LEU A 79 11.92 2.63 18.62
N ILE A 80 11.80 2.15 17.38
CA ILE A 80 12.11 0.76 17.02
C ILE A 80 13.61 0.47 17.08
N ASP A 81 14.47 1.41 16.65
CA ASP A 81 15.93 1.26 16.73
C ASP A 81 16.42 1.19 18.18
N ASN A 82 15.78 1.92 19.09
CA ASN A 82 16.10 1.90 20.52
C ASN A 82 15.66 0.60 21.20
N ASP A 83 14.44 0.13 20.91
CA ASP A 83 13.94 -1.15 21.41
C ASP A 83 13.13 -1.90 20.34
N PRO A 84 13.75 -2.89 19.67
CA PRO A 84 13.09 -3.71 18.66
C PRO A 84 11.95 -4.60 19.18
N TYR A 85 11.77 -4.70 20.52
CA TYR A 85 10.74 -5.53 21.13
C TYR A 85 9.43 -4.79 21.39
N LEU A 86 9.38 -3.47 21.16
CA LEU A 86 8.19 -2.67 21.35
C LEU A 86 7.01 -3.17 20.50
N THR A 87 5.83 -3.17 21.13
CA THR A 87 4.57 -3.43 20.47
C THR A 87 4.06 -2.20 19.74
N ILE A 88 3.17 -2.40 18.76
CA ILE A 88 2.50 -1.28 18.08
C ILE A 88 1.72 -0.42 19.10
N ASP A 89 1.20 -1.03 20.15
CA ASP A 89 0.47 -0.35 21.23
C ASP A 89 1.36 0.59 22.04
N GLU A 90 2.59 0.18 22.35
CA GLU A 90 3.55 1.05 23.05
C GLU A 90 4.04 2.16 22.12
N ILE A 91 4.33 1.83 20.86
CA ILE A 91 4.78 2.81 19.86
C ILE A 91 3.69 3.85 19.62
N GLN A 92 2.41 3.49 19.55
CA GLN A 92 1.35 4.48 19.31
C GLN A 92 1.24 5.49 20.45
N VAL A 93 1.41 5.04 21.71
CA VAL A 93 1.33 5.90 22.90
C VAL A 93 2.51 6.87 22.91
N GLU A 94 3.71 6.37 22.65
CA GLU A 94 4.94 7.17 22.66
C GLU A 94 5.01 8.12 21.45
N ALA A 95 4.57 7.66 20.28
CA ALA A 95 4.50 8.45 19.07
C ALA A 95 3.37 9.50 19.11
N GLY A 96 2.30 9.25 19.86
CA GLY A 96 1.09 10.08 19.89
C GLY A 96 0.25 9.91 18.62
N LEU A 97 0.27 8.73 18.03
CA LEU A 97 -0.38 8.41 16.76
C LEU A 97 -1.52 7.42 16.96
N SER A 98 -2.43 7.33 15.99
CA SER A 98 -3.40 6.23 16.00
C SER A 98 -2.70 4.89 15.75
N HIS A 99 -3.21 3.81 16.34
CA HIS A 99 -2.72 2.45 16.10
C HIS A 99 -2.62 2.12 14.60
N GLY A 100 -3.64 2.48 13.82
CA GLY A 100 -3.67 2.20 12.38
C GLY A 100 -2.62 2.98 11.58
N THR A 101 -2.35 4.24 11.94
CA THR A 101 -1.26 5.02 11.35
C THR A 101 0.10 4.44 11.74
N THR A 102 0.28 4.09 13.01
CA THR A 102 1.53 3.48 13.51
C THR A 102 1.84 2.18 12.77
N GLN A 103 0.85 1.30 12.64
CA GLN A 103 0.98 0.05 11.89
C GLN A 103 1.38 0.30 10.43
N ARG A 104 0.75 1.28 9.78
CA ARG A 104 1.05 1.65 8.38
C ARG A 104 2.46 2.21 8.23
N ILE A 105 2.92 3.04 9.16
CA ILE A 105 4.29 3.54 9.17
C ILE A 105 5.27 2.36 9.22
N VAL A 106 5.07 1.42 10.14
CA VAL A 106 5.95 0.25 10.29
C VAL A 106 5.95 -0.63 9.03
N SER A 107 4.78 -0.98 8.49
CA SER A 107 4.68 -1.90 7.35
C SER A 107 4.98 -1.25 6.00
N ASP A 108 4.41 -0.06 5.75
CA ASP A 108 4.35 0.51 4.40
C ASP A 108 5.47 1.52 4.16
N HIS A 109 5.88 2.26 5.20
CA HIS A 109 6.93 3.28 5.07
C HIS A 109 8.29 2.73 5.46
N LEU A 110 8.41 2.08 6.62
CA LEU A 110 9.67 1.49 7.09
C LEU A 110 9.96 0.10 6.50
N LYS A 111 8.95 -0.55 5.90
CA LYS A 111 9.05 -1.89 5.32
C LYS A 111 9.51 -2.95 6.33
N LEU A 112 9.16 -2.76 7.60
CA LEU A 112 9.52 -3.68 8.68
C LEU A 112 8.43 -4.73 8.90
N LYS A 113 8.85 -5.90 9.36
CA LYS A 113 7.97 -7.01 9.71
C LYS A 113 8.35 -7.53 11.09
N LYS A 114 7.34 -7.81 11.92
CA LYS A 114 7.54 -8.49 13.20
C LYS A 114 8.10 -9.89 12.96
N ILE A 115 9.26 -10.16 13.57
CA ILE A 115 9.86 -11.49 13.62
C ILE A 115 9.76 -11.96 15.08
N THR A 116 9.27 -13.17 15.29
CA THR A 116 9.23 -13.76 16.64
C THR A 116 10.64 -14.07 17.11
N ALA A 117 10.96 -13.73 18.36
CA ALA A 117 12.23 -14.10 18.96
C ALA A 117 12.45 -15.62 18.88
N ARG A 118 13.70 -16.04 18.65
CA ARG A 118 14.06 -17.46 18.67
C ARG A 118 14.29 -17.90 20.11
N TRP A 119 13.84 -19.09 20.45
CA TRP A 119 14.15 -19.68 21.75
C TRP A 119 15.66 -19.98 21.84
N ILE A 120 16.27 -19.56 22.95
CA ILE A 120 17.69 -19.81 23.24
C ILE A 120 17.77 -20.70 24.49
N PRO A 121 18.48 -21.84 24.45
CA PRO A 121 18.46 -22.81 25.55
C PRO A 121 18.96 -22.31 26.89
N ASN A 122 19.99 -21.45 26.89
CA ASN A 122 20.61 -20.94 28.11
C ASN A 122 21.08 -19.50 27.89
N GLN A 123 20.99 -18.68 28.94
CA GLN A 123 21.66 -17.39 28.97
C GLN A 123 23.13 -17.58 29.36
N LEU A 124 24.02 -17.39 28.39
CA LEU A 124 25.47 -17.56 28.60
C LEU A 124 26.06 -16.39 29.39
N THR A 125 26.99 -16.70 30.30
CA THR A 125 27.86 -15.70 30.94
C THR A 125 28.95 -15.23 29.97
N ASP A 126 29.61 -14.12 30.29
CA ASP A 126 30.72 -13.61 29.47
C ASP A 126 31.88 -14.59 29.38
N SER A 127 32.21 -15.27 30.48
CA SER A 127 33.25 -16.32 30.48
C SER A 127 32.88 -17.48 29.56
N GLN A 128 31.62 -17.94 29.58
CA GLN A 128 31.13 -19.00 28.69
C GLN A 128 31.14 -18.56 27.23
N ARG A 129 30.80 -17.30 26.93
CA ARG A 129 30.89 -16.73 25.57
C ARG A 129 32.32 -16.72 25.06
N ALA A 130 33.26 -16.24 25.88
CA ALA A 130 34.68 -16.19 25.52
C ALA A 130 35.25 -17.58 25.25
N GLU A 131 34.94 -18.55 26.10
CA GLU A 131 35.44 -19.92 25.94
C GLU A 131 34.85 -20.60 24.69
N ARG A 132 33.56 -20.41 24.42
CA ARG A 132 32.93 -20.89 23.17
C ARG A 132 33.61 -20.30 21.94
N PHE A 133 33.90 -19.00 21.96
CA PHE A 133 34.59 -18.33 20.85
C PHE A 133 35.99 -18.92 20.62
N ARG A 134 36.77 -19.12 21.69
CA ARG A 134 38.10 -19.75 21.63
C ARG A 134 38.03 -21.14 20.99
N ILE A 135 37.15 -22.00 21.50
CA ILE A 135 36.98 -23.38 20.99
C ILE A 135 36.55 -23.36 19.52
N CYS A 136 35.62 -22.48 19.13
CA CYS A 136 35.19 -22.34 17.74
C CYS A 136 36.33 -21.92 16.81
N GLN A 137 37.21 -21.00 17.25
CA GLN A 137 38.38 -20.60 16.47
C GLN A 137 39.37 -21.76 16.29
N GLU A 138 39.65 -22.51 17.35
CA GLU A 138 40.53 -23.68 17.30
C GLU A 138 39.99 -24.76 16.35
N ASN A 139 38.69 -25.07 16.45
CA ASN A 139 38.04 -26.05 15.58
C ASN A 139 38.05 -25.59 14.12
N LEU A 140 37.82 -24.30 13.86
CA LEU A 140 37.90 -23.75 12.51
C LEU A 140 39.32 -23.84 11.94
N ALA A 141 40.35 -23.62 12.76
CA ALA A 141 41.75 -23.75 12.36
C ALA A 141 42.10 -25.20 12.00
N LYS A 142 41.69 -26.17 12.83
CA LYS A 142 41.87 -27.61 12.55
C LYS A 142 41.19 -28.03 11.25
N PHE A 143 39.92 -27.65 11.08
CA PHE A 143 39.17 -27.92 9.86
C PHE A 143 39.88 -27.38 8.60
N LYS A 144 40.43 -26.17 8.66
CA LYS A 144 41.20 -25.57 7.55
C LYS A 144 42.54 -26.28 7.30
N GLN A 145 43.14 -26.85 8.34
CA GLN A 145 44.40 -27.60 8.24
C GLN A 145 44.20 -29.05 7.77
N GLY A 146 42.95 -29.53 7.70
CA GLY A 146 42.62 -30.88 7.25
C GLY A 146 42.91 -31.98 8.29
N THR A 147 43.04 -31.60 9.57
CA THR A 147 43.25 -32.49 10.71
C THR A 147 42.05 -32.54 11.64
#